data_AF-A0A0T5VU71-F1
#
_entry.id   AF-A0A0T5VU71-F1
#
_cell.length_a   1.000
_cell.length_b   1.000
_cell.length_c   1.000
_cell.angle_alpha   90.00
_cell.angle_beta   90.00
_cell.angle_gamma   90.00
#
_symmetry.space_group_name_H-M   'P 1'
#
loop_
_entity.id
_entity.type
_entity.pdbx_description
1 polymer ?
#
loop_
_entity_poly.entity_id
_entity_poly.type
_entity_poly.pdbx_seq_one_letter_code
_entity_poly.pdbx_strand_id
1 'polypeptide(L)'
;MREALFVKQNSKKWQHYDSMQQANPDEVANQFIEITNDLAYSKTFYPNSKTTAYLNGLASKLHQSVYKNKKEKSNRFIHFWKTELPLIFLQHRKQVFYALAFFLISCAIGALSAKYDDTFVRLIMGDGYVNMTNENIAKGDPFGVYKQSNEFMMFMQIGVNNIYVALYTFVLGIIFSFGSIVSLFRNGVILGSFQYFFFSKGLGFQSVLVIWIHGTLEISAIVLAGAAGLILGNSLLFPKTYTRMASVLKGAKDGLKIVIGLIPIFIVAAFFESFVTRHTEMPVWLSMFILLSSAAFIIWYVFIYPIKIYNKQAILN
;
A
#
# COMPACT_ATOMS: atom_id res chain seq x y z
N MET A 1 30.86 -22.93 -46.18
CA MET A 1 31.35 -21.70 -46.85
C MET A 1 32.80 -21.44 -46.42
N ARG A 2 33.64 -20.72 -47.16
CA ARG A 2 34.93 -20.23 -46.63
C ARG A 2 34.70 -18.98 -45.78
N GLU A 3 35.46 -18.80 -44.70
CA GLU A 3 35.26 -17.67 -43.76
C GLU A 3 35.25 -16.31 -44.49
N ALA A 4 36.16 -16.11 -45.44
CA ALA A 4 36.24 -14.87 -46.23
C ALA A 4 34.96 -14.55 -47.02
N LEU A 5 34.26 -15.58 -47.52
CA LEU A 5 32.97 -15.41 -48.22
C LEU A 5 31.84 -15.09 -47.24
N PHE A 6 31.85 -15.74 -46.07
CA PHE A 6 30.88 -15.49 -44.99
C PHE A 6 30.99 -14.05 -44.47
N VAL A 7 32.22 -13.58 -44.24
CA VAL A 7 32.51 -12.19 -43.85
C VAL A 7 32.08 -11.23 -44.96
N LYS A 8 32.42 -11.51 -46.23
CA LYS A 8 32.08 -10.63 -47.36
C LYS A 8 30.56 -10.45 -47.53
N GLN A 9 29.77 -11.49 -47.27
CA GLN A 9 28.31 -11.43 -47.39
C GLN A 9 27.64 -10.64 -46.26
N ASN A 10 28.17 -10.76 -45.03
CA ASN A 10 27.50 -10.22 -43.84
C ASN A 10 28.14 -8.95 -43.27
N SER A 11 29.34 -8.55 -43.73
CA SER A 11 30.08 -7.41 -43.17
C SER A 11 29.30 -6.09 -43.21
N LYS A 12 28.60 -5.81 -44.32
CA LYS A 12 27.76 -4.61 -44.45
C LYS A 12 26.66 -4.56 -43.40
N LYS A 13 26.04 -5.72 -43.12
CA LYS A 13 24.99 -5.88 -42.12
C LYS A 13 25.53 -5.64 -40.71
N TRP A 14 26.67 -6.23 -40.38
CA TRP A 14 27.30 -6.07 -39.07
C TRP A 14 27.76 -4.63 -38.81
N GLN A 15 28.33 -3.97 -39.82
CA GLN A 15 28.72 -2.56 -39.72
C GLN A 15 27.50 -1.65 -39.50
N HIS A 16 26.38 -1.94 -40.15
CA HIS A 16 25.15 -1.20 -39.93
C HIS A 16 24.68 -1.31 -38.47
N TYR A 17 24.66 -2.52 -37.90
CA TYR A 17 24.25 -2.74 -36.51
C TYR A 17 25.21 -2.13 -35.49
N ASP A 18 26.51 -2.09 -35.78
CA ASP A 18 27.49 -1.48 -34.88
C ASP A 18 27.39 0.07 -34.86
N SER A 19 26.96 0.65 -35.98
CA SER A 19 26.81 2.11 -36.17
C SER A 19 25.52 2.69 -35.57
N MET A 20 24.47 1.89 -35.42
CA MET A 20 23.18 2.36 -34.90
C MET A 20 23.18 2.42 -33.36
N GLN A 21 23.52 3.59 -32.82
CA GLN A 21 23.49 3.84 -31.37
C GLN A 21 22.10 4.19 -30.80
N GLN A 22 21.07 4.37 -31.65
CA GLN A 22 19.72 4.80 -31.26
C GLN A 22 18.61 4.15 -32.12
N ALA A 23 18.55 2.81 -32.19
CA ALA A 23 17.46 2.11 -32.87
C ALA A 23 16.24 1.84 -31.94
N ASN A 24 15.06 1.68 -32.54
CA ASN A 24 13.82 1.32 -31.85
C ASN A 24 14.01 -0.02 -31.11
N PRO A 25 13.54 -0.21 -29.86
CA PRO A 25 13.68 -1.48 -29.12
C PRO A 25 13.32 -2.75 -29.91
N ASP A 26 12.30 -2.70 -30.75
CA ASP A 26 11.89 -3.84 -31.60
C ASP A 26 12.90 -4.14 -32.71
N GLU A 27 13.53 -3.10 -33.26
CA GLU A 27 14.61 -3.24 -34.25
C GLU A 27 15.87 -3.81 -33.60
N VAL A 28 16.25 -3.34 -32.41
CA VAL A 28 17.40 -3.87 -31.66
C VAL A 28 17.18 -5.35 -31.32
N ALA A 29 15.96 -5.76 -30.97
CA ALA A 29 15.63 -7.15 -30.70
C ALA A 29 15.77 -8.04 -31.96
N ASN A 30 15.29 -7.58 -33.11
CA ASN A 30 15.45 -8.29 -34.39
C ASN A 30 16.93 -8.39 -34.79
N GLN A 31 17.69 -7.31 -34.64
CA GLN A 31 19.14 -7.30 -34.90
C GLN A 31 19.91 -8.26 -33.99
N PHE A 32 19.51 -8.37 -32.72
CA PHE A 32 20.09 -9.32 -31.78
C PHE A 32 19.86 -10.77 -32.20
N ILE A 33 18.64 -11.11 -32.65
CA ILE A 33 18.32 -12.46 -33.17
C ILE A 33 19.21 -12.79 -34.37
N GLU A 34 19.34 -11.86 -35.33
CA GLU A 34 20.17 -12.08 -36.52
C GLU A 34 21.67 -12.25 -36.20
N ILE A 35 22.22 -11.42 -35.32
CA ILE A 35 23.62 -11.53 -34.89
C ILE A 35 23.87 -12.83 -34.12
N THR A 36 22.90 -13.28 -33.32
CA THR A 36 23.01 -14.54 -32.58
C THR A 36 23.03 -15.74 -33.53
N ASN A 37 22.26 -15.70 -34.62
CA ASN A 37 22.30 -16.71 -35.67
C ASN A 37 23.66 -16.74 -36.39
N ASP A 38 24.19 -15.58 -36.78
CA ASP A 38 25.50 -15.47 -37.42
C ASP A 38 26.63 -15.92 -36.47
N LEU A 39 26.52 -15.59 -35.18
CA LEU A 39 27.46 -16.03 -34.15
C LEU A 39 27.42 -17.54 -33.96
N ALA A 40 26.23 -18.15 -33.94
CA ALA A 40 26.08 -19.60 -33.83
C ALA A 40 26.76 -20.30 -35.02
N TYR A 41 26.52 -19.82 -36.24
CA TYR A 41 27.19 -20.33 -37.44
C TYR A 41 28.73 -20.19 -37.34
N SER A 42 29.21 -19.00 -36.94
CA SER A 42 30.65 -18.73 -36.81
C SER A 42 31.32 -19.58 -35.71
N LYS A 43 30.63 -19.86 -34.59
CA LYS A 43 31.12 -20.76 -33.54
C LYS A 43 31.24 -22.21 -34.03
N THR A 44 30.32 -22.67 -34.86
CA THR A 44 30.34 -24.05 -35.41
C THR A 44 31.44 -24.24 -36.45
N PHE A 45 31.60 -23.29 -37.38
CA PHE A 45 32.50 -23.46 -38.52
C PHE A 45 33.87 -22.77 -38.36
N TYR A 46 33.97 -21.73 -37.53
CA TYR A 46 35.18 -20.90 -37.35
C TYR A 46 35.44 -20.55 -35.86
N PRO A 47 35.49 -21.54 -34.94
CA PRO A 47 35.47 -21.31 -33.49
C PRO A 47 36.58 -20.37 -32.97
N ASN A 48 37.78 -20.47 -33.55
CA ASN A 48 38.96 -19.69 -33.12
C ASN A 48 39.24 -18.45 -33.98
N SER A 49 38.27 -18.01 -34.78
CA SER A 49 38.46 -16.88 -35.70
C SER A 49 38.24 -15.51 -35.03
N LYS A 50 38.85 -14.47 -35.61
CA LYS A 50 38.58 -13.08 -35.23
C LYS A 50 37.12 -12.69 -35.49
N THR A 51 36.50 -13.29 -36.50
CA THR A 51 35.07 -13.09 -36.85
C THR A 51 34.16 -13.54 -35.71
N THR A 52 34.41 -14.72 -35.13
CA THR A 52 33.66 -15.23 -33.98
C THR A 52 33.79 -14.32 -32.76
N ALA A 53 35.00 -13.82 -32.48
CA ALA A 53 35.23 -12.87 -31.39
C ALA A 53 34.48 -11.54 -31.59
N TYR A 54 34.51 -11.00 -32.82
CA TYR A 54 33.79 -9.78 -33.19
C TYR A 54 32.27 -9.93 -33.02
N LEU A 55 31.69 -11.00 -33.57
CA LEU A 55 30.26 -11.28 -33.46
C LEU A 55 29.81 -11.48 -32.00
N ASN A 56 30.65 -12.11 -31.17
CA ASN A 56 30.36 -12.28 -29.74
C ASN A 56 30.35 -10.94 -28.99
N GLY A 57 31.27 -10.02 -29.34
CA GLY A 57 31.29 -8.65 -28.81
C GLY A 57 30.06 -7.86 -29.25
N LEU A 58 29.69 -7.94 -30.52
CA LEU A 58 28.52 -7.25 -31.07
C LEU A 58 27.21 -7.77 -30.46
N ALA A 59 27.06 -9.09 -30.32
CA ALA A 59 25.94 -9.72 -29.62
C ALA A 59 25.82 -9.23 -28.17
N SER A 60 26.94 -9.13 -27.45
CA SER A 60 26.96 -8.67 -26.06
C SER A 60 26.55 -7.20 -25.95
N LYS A 61 26.99 -6.35 -26.88
CA LYS A 61 26.64 -4.92 -26.95
C LYS A 61 25.13 -4.75 -27.22
N LEU A 62 24.58 -5.51 -28.15
CA LEU A 62 23.14 -5.51 -28.46
C LEU A 62 22.29 -6.08 -27.30
N HIS A 63 22.75 -7.15 -26.64
CA HIS A 63 22.06 -7.70 -25.48
C HIS A 63 21.94 -6.67 -24.34
N GLN A 64 23.01 -5.91 -24.08
CA GLN A 64 22.98 -4.86 -23.08
C GLN A 64 22.03 -3.71 -23.46
N SER A 65 21.95 -3.32 -24.73
CA SER A 65 21.07 -2.22 -25.17
C SER A 65 19.57 -2.60 -25.11
N VAL A 66 19.22 -3.86 -25.41
CA VAL A 66 17.84 -4.38 -25.21
C VAL A 66 17.44 -4.29 -23.75
N TYR A 67 18.33 -4.65 -22.81
CA TYR A 67 18.03 -4.63 -21.37
C TYR A 67 18.08 -3.23 -20.76
N LYS A 68 18.92 -2.32 -21.27
CA LYS A 68 19.09 -0.95 -20.73
C LYS A 68 17.89 -0.03 -21.00
N ASN A 69 17.10 -0.31 -22.05
CA ASN A 69 16.00 0.55 -22.50
C ASN A 69 14.61 0.17 -21.98
N LYS A 70 14.50 -0.64 -20.92
CA LYS A 70 13.23 -0.74 -20.18
C LYS A 70 13.08 0.52 -19.31
N LYS A 71 12.75 1.66 -19.94
CA LYS A 71 12.30 2.85 -19.22
C LYS A 71 11.08 2.45 -18.39
N GLU A 72 11.27 2.19 -17.11
CA GLU A 72 10.20 2.24 -16.11
C GLU A 72 9.48 3.57 -16.37
N LYS A 73 8.22 3.49 -16.84
CA LYS A 73 7.43 4.68 -17.12
C LYS A 73 7.45 5.49 -15.83
N SER A 74 8.00 6.70 -15.85
CA SER A 74 8.08 7.65 -14.71
C SER A 74 6.73 7.86 -13.98
N ASN A 75 5.63 7.36 -14.56
CA ASN A 75 4.28 7.33 -14.02
C ASN A 75 3.90 6.06 -13.23
N ARG A 76 4.80 5.13 -12.86
CA ARG A 76 4.45 3.86 -12.19
C ARG A 76 3.70 4.07 -10.87
N PHE A 77 4.20 4.97 -10.01
CA PHE A 77 3.54 5.31 -8.73
C PHE A 77 2.15 5.93 -8.95
N ILE A 78 2.05 6.87 -9.89
CA ILE A 78 0.78 7.54 -10.22
C ILE A 78 -0.21 6.55 -10.83
N HIS A 79 0.23 5.64 -11.71
CA HIS A 79 -0.63 4.60 -12.29
C HIS A 79 -1.11 3.61 -11.23
N PHE A 80 -0.23 3.23 -10.31
CA PHE A 80 -0.58 2.39 -9.19
C PHE A 80 -1.70 3.01 -8.34
N TRP A 81 -1.54 4.27 -7.95
CA TRP A 81 -2.54 5.00 -7.14
C TRP A 81 -3.81 5.38 -7.92
N LYS A 82 -3.70 5.80 -9.18
CA LYS A 82 -4.86 6.24 -9.96
C LYS A 82 -5.66 5.09 -10.55
N THR A 83 -5.09 3.89 -10.67
CA THR A 83 -5.72 2.79 -11.41
C THR A 83 -5.64 1.47 -10.66
N GLU A 84 -4.45 0.95 -10.36
CA GLU A 84 -4.31 -0.41 -9.82
C GLU A 84 -4.96 -0.57 -8.44
N LEU A 85 -4.63 0.31 -7.50
CA LEU A 85 -5.10 0.25 -6.12
C LEU A 85 -6.64 0.42 -6.01
N PRO A 86 -7.26 1.43 -6.65
CA PRO A 86 -8.72 1.53 -6.71
C PRO A 86 -9.39 0.26 -7.23
N LEU A 87 -8.89 -0.30 -8.34
CA LEU A 87 -9.47 -1.52 -8.93
C LEU A 87 -9.37 -2.73 -7.99
N ILE A 88 -8.33 -2.83 -7.17
CA ILE A 88 -8.20 -3.88 -6.15
C ILE A 88 -9.29 -3.72 -5.08
N PHE A 89 -9.62 -2.50 -4.65
CA PHE A 89 -10.73 -2.27 -3.73
C PHE A 89 -12.07 -2.71 -4.33
N LEU A 90 -12.31 -2.45 -5.62
CA LEU A 90 -13.52 -2.91 -6.30
C LEU A 90 -13.57 -4.44 -6.41
N GLN A 91 -12.45 -5.06 -6.78
CA GLN A 91 -12.31 -6.51 -6.92
C GLN A 91 -12.60 -7.23 -5.59
N HIS A 92 -12.16 -6.68 -4.47
CA HIS A 92 -12.29 -7.25 -3.13
C HIS A 92 -13.23 -6.45 -2.21
N ARG A 93 -14.24 -5.80 -2.80
CA ARG A 93 -15.18 -4.94 -2.06
C ARG A 93 -15.87 -5.66 -0.90
N LYS A 94 -16.13 -6.97 -1.05
CA LYS A 94 -16.75 -7.78 0.02
C LYS A 94 -15.86 -7.83 1.26
N GLN A 95 -14.57 -8.09 1.10
CA GLN A 95 -13.60 -8.12 2.19
C GLN A 95 -13.45 -6.74 2.84
N VAL A 96 -13.48 -5.66 2.05
CA VAL A 96 -13.50 -4.28 2.58
C VAL A 96 -14.75 -4.05 3.44
N PHE A 97 -15.94 -4.42 2.96
CA PHE A 97 -17.17 -4.30 3.74
C PHE A 97 -17.19 -5.19 4.98
N TYR A 98 -16.68 -6.42 4.90
CA TYR A 98 -16.59 -7.31 6.06
C TYR A 98 -15.65 -6.76 7.13
N ALA A 99 -14.47 -6.27 6.74
CA ALA A 99 -13.54 -5.63 7.66
C ALA A 99 -14.17 -4.39 8.32
N LEU A 100 -14.82 -3.53 7.52
CA LEU A 100 -15.50 -2.32 8.02
C LEU A 100 -16.63 -2.66 8.99
N ALA A 101 -17.54 -3.56 8.61
CA ALA A 101 -18.66 -3.96 9.45
C ALA A 101 -18.17 -4.59 10.76
N PHE A 102 -17.21 -5.50 10.68
CA PHE A 102 -16.64 -6.15 11.86
C PHE A 102 -15.95 -5.16 12.78
N PHE A 103 -15.19 -4.20 12.22
CA PHE A 103 -14.55 -3.15 13.00
C PHE A 103 -15.56 -2.23 13.70
N LEU A 104 -16.62 -1.82 13.01
CA LEU A 104 -17.70 -1.02 13.61
C LEU A 104 -18.44 -1.77 14.73
N ILE A 105 -18.71 -3.06 14.55
CA ILE A 105 -19.27 -3.92 15.60
C ILE A 105 -18.32 -3.97 16.80
N SER A 106 -17.02 -4.12 16.56
CA SER A 106 -16.00 -4.15 17.62
C SER A 106 -15.93 -2.82 18.38
N CYS A 107 -16.07 -1.69 17.69
CA CYS A 107 -16.21 -0.37 18.31
C CYS A 107 -17.47 -0.27 19.17
N ALA A 108 -18.60 -0.76 18.69
CA ALA A 108 -19.84 -0.79 19.45
C ALA A 108 -19.71 -1.68 20.69
N ILE A 109 -19.07 -2.84 20.59
CA ILE A 109 -18.76 -3.70 21.74
C ILE A 109 -17.91 -2.94 22.75
N GLY A 110 -16.82 -2.31 22.33
CA GLY A 110 -15.96 -1.52 23.24
C GLY A 110 -16.71 -0.39 23.94
N ALA A 111 -17.52 0.38 23.20
CA ALA A 111 -18.29 1.49 23.75
C ALA A 111 -19.40 1.02 24.71
N LEU A 112 -20.11 -0.07 24.38
CA LEU A 112 -21.15 -0.63 25.25
C LEU A 112 -20.56 -1.27 26.50
N SER A 113 -19.46 -2.00 26.39
CA SER A 113 -18.74 -2.55 27.55
C SER A 113 -18.25 -1.44 28.46
N ALA A 114 -17.66 -0.37 27.91
CA ALA A 114 -17.25 0.81 28.67
C ALA A 114 -18.42 1.56 29.33
N LYS A 115 -19.64 1.44 28.78
CA LYS A 115 -20.86 2.03 29.36
C LYS A 115 -21.40 1.28 30.57
N TYR A 116 -21.35 -0.05 30.52
CA TYR A 116 -21.98 -0.90 31.55
C TYR A 116 -20.98 -1.38 32.61
N ASP A 117 -19.68 -1.25 32.38
CA ASP A 117 -18.63 -1.61 33.32
C ASP A 117 -17.57 -0.49 33.41
N ASP A 118 -17.57 0.21 34.55
CA ASP A 118 -16.65 1.32 34.82
C ASP A 118 -15.18 0.89 34.90
N THR A 119 -14.91 -0.41 35.12
CA THR A 119 -13.54 -0.97 35.14
C THR A 119 -13.03 -1.31 33.75
N PHE A 120 -13.92 -1.48 32.77
CA PHE A 120 -13.58 -1.92 31.42
C PHE A 120 -12.64 -0.94 30.71
N VAL A 121 -12.85 0.36 30.89
CA VAL A 121 -12.00 1.41 30.33
C VAL A 121 -10.56 1.27 30.82
N ARG A 122 -10.36 0.96 32.10
CA ARG A 122 -9.03 0.73 32.70
C ARG A 122 -8.42 -0.60 32.27
N LEU A 123 -9.23 -1.64 32.10
CA LEU A 123 -8.78 -2.93 31.57
C LEU A 123 -8.20 -2.80 30.16
N ILE A 124 -8.85 -2.01 29.31
CA ILE A 124 -8.48 -1.86 27.90
C ILE A 124 -7.34 -0.84 27.69
N MET A 125 -7.39 0.31 28.37
CA MET A 125 -6.43 1.41 28.16
C MET A 125 -5.30 1.45 29.20
N GLY A 126 -5.45 0.73 30.32
CA GLY A 126 -4.53 0.73 31.44
C GLY A 126 -4.75 1.90 32.41
N ASP A 127 -4.44 1.67 33.69
CA ASP A 127 -4.60 2.67 34.75
C ASP A 127 -3.78 3.93 34.51
N GLY A 128 -2.56 3.79 33.98
CA GLY A 128 -1.69 4.93 33.70
C GLY A 128 -2.31 5.92 32.71
N TYR A 129 -2.87 5.42 31.60
CA TYR A 129 -3.52 6.27 30.60
C TYR A 129 -4.77 6.96 31.15
N VAL A 130 -5.61 6.21 31.88
CA VAL A 130 -6.84 6.75 32.47
C VAL A 130 -6.54 7.80 33.53
N ASN A 131 -5.55 7.55 34.40
CA ASN A 131 -5.16 8.51 35.45
C ASN A 131 -4.59 9.79 34.84
N MET A 132 -3.64 9.67 33.90
CA MET A 132 -3.08 10.82 33.18
C MET A 132 -4.18 11.63 32.48
N THR A 133 -5.14 10.97 31.83
CA THR A 133 -6.23 11.68 31.14
C THR A 133 -7.16 12.39 32.11
N ASN A 134 -7.50 11.77 33.25
CA ASN A 134 -8.30 12.43 34.29
C ASN A 134 -7.56 13.63 34.91
N GLU A 135 -6.24 13.53 35.13
CA GLU A 135 -5.42 14.65 35.60
C GLU A 135 -5.39 15.80 34.58
N ASN A 136 -5.24 15.48 33.30
CA ASN A 136 -5.29 16.43 32.20
C ASN A 136 -6.66 17.15 32.13
N ILE A 137 -7.75 16.40 32.28
CA ILE A 137 -9.11 16.96 32.37
C ILE A 137 -9.24 17.90 33.57
N ALA A 138 -8.72 17.50 34.74
CA ALA A 138 -8.75 18.34 35.95
C ALA A 138 -7.93 19.63 35.80
N LYS A 139 -6.87 19.61 34.99
CA LYS A 139 -6.05 20.78 34.63
C LYS A 139 -6.66 21.65 33.52
N GLY A 140 -7.80 21.26 32.96
CA GLY A 140 -8.45 21.98 31.86
C GLY A 140 -7.85 21.72 30.48
N ASP A 141 -6.96 20.73 30.33
CA ASP A 141 -6.35 20.33 29.05
C ASP A 141 -6.57 18.84 28.76
N PRO A 142 -7.80 18.38 28.46
CA PRO A 142 -8.13 16.96 28.29
C PRO A 142 -7.27 16.20 27.28
N PHE A 143 -6.72 16.91 26.29
CA PHE A 143 -5.91 16.36 25.20
C PHE A 143 -4.42 16.69 25.35
N GLY A 144 -4.00 17.06 26.56
CA GLY A 144 -2.60 17.42 26.86
C GLY A 144 -1.59 16.31 26.57
N VAL A 145 -2.01 15.04 26.46
CA VAL A 145 -1.16 13.92 26.03
C VAL A 145 -0.49 14.18 24.70
N TYR A 146 -1.18 14.84 23.76
CA TYR A 146 -0.63 15.13 22.45
C TYR A 146 0.42 16.25 22.50
N LYS A 147 0.54 17.04 23.58
CA LYS A 147 1.42 18.21 23.69
C LYS A 147 2.78 17.94 24.35
N GLN A 148 3.01 16.74 24.90
CA GLN A 148 4.16 16.47 25.76
C GLN A 148 5.47 16.10 25.04
N SER A 149 5.41 15.63 23.79
CA SER A 149 6.59 15.11 23.06
C SER A 149 7.14 16.08 22.00
N ASN A 150 8.31 15.83 21.42
CA ASN A 150 8.78 16.58 20.25
C ASN A 150 7.94 16.22 19.01
N GLU A 151 7.52 17.19 18.18
CA GLU A 151 6.63 16.97 17.03
C GLU A 151 7.21 15.98 16.03
N PHE A 152 8.48 16.18 15.67
CA PHE A 152 9.15 15.35 14.66
C PHE A 152 9.37 13.93 15.18
N MET A 153 9.71 13.78 16.45
CA MET A 153 9.87 12.46 17.06
C MET A 153 8.54 11.70 17.14
N MET A 154 7.47 12.40 17.54
CA MET A 154 6.11 11.84 17.59
C MET A 154 5.64 11.42 16.19
N PHE A 155 5.86 12.26 15.18
CA PHE A 155 5.57 11.96 13.77
C PHE A 155 6.22 10.67 13.30
N MET A 156 7.52 10.53 13.55
CA MET A 156 8.28 9.34 13.15
C MET A 156 7.81 8.09 13.91
N GLN A 157 7.61 8.20 15.22
CA GLN A 157 7.20 7.06 16.06
C GLN A 157 5.80 6.56 15.68
N ILE A 158 4.83 7.47 15.57
CA ILE A 158 3.45 7.12 15.25
C ILE A 158 3.33 6.63 13.82
N GLY A 159 3.97 7.31 12.86
CA GLY A 159 3.98 6.90 11.46
C GLY A 159 4.53 5.48 11.27
N VAL A 160 5.67 5.17 11.89
CA VAL A 160 6.27 3.83 11.84
C VAL A 160 5.40 2.80 12.56
N ASN A 161 4.86 3.13 13.73
CA ASN A 161 4.00 2.23 14.49
C ASN A 161 2.73 1.87 13.71
N ASN A 162 2.08 2.84 13.07
CA ASN A 162 0.86 2.59 12.31
C ASN A 162 1.12 1.75 11.04
N ILE A 163 2.23 1.99 10.35
CA ILE A 163 2.66 1.14 9.23
C ILE A 163 2.96 -0.28 9.72
N TYR A 164 3.62 -0.42 10.86
CA TYR A 164 3.90 -1.73 11.48
C TYR A 164 2.61 -2.47 11.84
N VAL A 165 1.67 -1.81 12.52
CA VAL A 165 0.36 -2.38 12.87
C VAL A 165 -0.38 -2.82 11.62
N ALA A 166 -0.41 -2.00 10.56
CA ALA A 166 -1.06 -2.36 9.31
C ALA A 166 -0.44 -3.59 8.64
N LEU A 167 0.89 -3.65 8.55
CA LEU A 167 1.60 -4.82 8.02
C LEU A 167 1.35 -6.06 8.87
N TYR A 168 1.37 -5.91 10.19
CA TYR A 168 1.10 -6.98 11.14
C TYR A 168 -0.33 -7.52 10.99
N THR A 169 -1.34 -6.63 10.97
CA THR A 169 -2.74 -6.97 10.72
C THR A 169 -2.93 -7.71 9.40
N PHE A 170 -2.23 -7.29 8.35
CA PHE A 170 -2.24 -7.98 7.04
C PHE A 170 -1.64 -9.38 7.12
N VAL A 171 -0.43 -9.52 7.66
CA VAL A 171 0.30 -10.81 7.72
C VAL A 171 -0.43 -11.83 8.58
N LEU A 172 -1.05 -11.39 9.68
CA LEU A 172 -1.89 -12.23 10.52
C LEU A 172 -3.07 -12.87 9.77
N GLY A 173 -3.45 -12.32 8.61
CA GLY A 173 -4.45 -12.89 7.72
C GLY A 173 -4.10 -14.28 7.21
N ILE A 174 -2.81 -14.66 7.16
CA ILE A 174 -2.38 -16.02 6.78
C ILE A 174 -3.01 -17.09 7.67
N ILE A 175 -3.31 -16.75 8.93
CA ILE A 175 -3.99 -17.63 9.90
C ILE A 175 -5.49 -17.62 9.60
N PHE A 176 -5.87 -18.10 8.41
CA PHE A 176 -7.26 -18.30 7.98
C PHE A 176 -8.15 -17.05 8.09
N SER A 177 -7.59 -15.85 7.89
CA SER A 177 -8.23 -14.53 8.11
C SER A 177 -8.52 -14.19 9.58
N PHE A 178 -8.50 -15.18 10.48
CA PHE A 178 -8.81 -15.03 11.90
C PHE A 178 -7.85 -14.05 12.59
N GLY A 179 -6.56 -14.12 12.29
CA GLY A 179 -5.59 -13.20 12.90
C GLY A 179 -5.87 -11.72 12.60
N SER A 180 -6.25 -11.39 11.36
CA SER A 180 -6.65 -10.01 11.01
C SER A 180 -7.93 -9.59 11.71
N ILE A 181 -8.90 -10.50 11.87
CA ILE A 181 -10.14 -10.26 12.60
C ILE A 181 -9.84 -9.95 14.07
N VAL A 182 -8.98 -10.72 14.72
CA VAL A 182 -8.55 -10.46 16.11
C VAL A 182 -7.87 -9.09 16.24
N SER A 183 -7.03 -8.73 15.27
CA SER A 183 -6.40 -7.41 15.24
C SER A 183 -7.41 -6.27 15.07
N LEU A 184 -8.39 -6.42 14.16
CA LEU A 184 -9.50 -5.46 14.00
C LEU A 184 -10.37 -5.38 15.25
N PHE A 185 -10.63 -6.51 15.90
CA PHE A 185 -11.41 -6.57 17.14
C PHE A 185 -10.73 -5.77 18.24
N ARG A 186 -9.44 -6.02 18.49
CA ARG A 186 -8.66 -5.32 19.51
C ARG A 186 -8.63 -3.81 19.26
N ASN A 187 -8.32 -3.39 18.04
CA ASN A 187 -8.29 -1.96 17.69
C ASN A 187 -9.67 -1.31 17.79
N GLY A 188 -10.72 -2.01 17.36
CA GLY A 188 -12.09 -1.52 17.45
C GLY A 188 -12.55 -1.37 18.91
N VAL A 189 -12.32 -2.37 19.76
CA VAL A 189 -12.66 -2.30 21.19
C VAL A 189 -11.92 -1.17 21.89
N ILE A 190 -10.62 -0.98 21.61
CA ILE A 190 -9.84 0.14 22.13
C ILE A 190 -10.48 1.47 21.71
N LEU A 191 -10.73 1.66 20.40
CA LEU A 191 -11.33 2.90 19.87
C LEU A 191 -12.71 3.18 20.47
N GLY A 192 -13.57 2.17 20.55
CA GLY A 192 -14.91 2.30 21.12
C GLY A 192 -14.89 2.68 22.59
N SER A 193 -14.03 2.02 23.38
CA SER A 193 -13.86 2.32 24.82
C SER A 193 -13.31 3.73 25.03
N PHE A 194 -12.30 4.09 24.25
CA PHE A 194 -11.67 5.40 24.25
C PHE A 194 -12.68 6.51 23.91
N GLN A 195 -13.44 6.35 22.83
CA GLN A 195 -14.43 7.34 22.43
C GLN A 195 -15.52 7.49 23.51
N TYR A 196 -16.04 6.38 24.03
CA TYR A 196 -17.04 6.40 25.11
C TYR A 196 -16.52 7.10 26.37
N PHE A 197 -15.25 6.88 26.75
CA PHE A 197 -14.66 7.52 27.93
C PHE A 197 -14.72 9.05 27.87
N PHE A 198 -14.48 9.67 26.71
CA PHE A 198 -14.64 11.12 26.58
C PHE A 198 -16.12 11.55 26.54
N PHE A 199 -17.00 10.75 25.93
CA PHE A 199 -18.44 11.03 25.95
C PHE A 199 -19.01 11.02 27.38
N SER A 200 -18.62 10.06 28.22
CA SER A 200 -19.10 9.97 29.60
C SER A 200 -18.60 11.11 30.49
N LYS A 201 -17.51 11.78 30.11
CA LYS A 201 -16.97 12.98 30.77
C LYS A 201 -17.51 14.31 30.22
N GLY A 202 -18.47 14.28 29.29
CA GLY A 202 -19.02 15.48 28.64
C GLY A 202 -18.11 16.10 27.57
N LEU A 203 -17.04 15.40 27.17
CA LEU A 203 -16.02 15.85 26.23
C LEU A 203 -16.14 15.20 24.84
N GLY A 204 -17.26 14.50 24.57
CA GLY A 204 -17.44 13.72 23.34
C GLY A 204 -17.34 14.53 22.05
N PHE A 205 -17.90 15.75 22.02
CA PHE A 205 -17.79 16.60 20.83
C PHE A 205 -16.37 17.10 20.60
N GLN A 206 -15.68 17.51 21.68
CA GLN A 206 -14.28 17.94 21.58
C GLN A 206 -13.37 16.79 21.16
N SER A 207 -13.60 15.58 21.67
CA SER A 207 -12.80 14.42 21.28
C SER A 207 -13.02 14.06 19.82
N VAL A 208 -14.24 14.21 19.29
CA VAL A 208 -14.47 14.07 17.85
C VAL A 208 -13.63 15.09 17.05
N LEU A 209 -13.67 16.36 17.45
CA LEU A 209 -12.97 17.43 16.72
C LEU A 209 -11.44 17.37 16.82
N VAL A 210 -10.88 16.78 17.87
CA VAL A 210 -9.42 16.70 18.06
C VAL A 210 -8.88 15.38 17.51
N ILE A 211 -9.48 14.24 17.87
CA ILE A 211 -8.96 12.92 17.50
C ILE A 211 -9.24 12.58 16.04
N TRP A 212 -10.43 12.88 15.51
CA TRP A 212 -10.78 12.40 14.17
C TRP A 212 -10.13 13.19 13.03
N ILE A 213 -9.41 14.28 13.31
CA ILE A 213 -8.59 14.99 12.32
C ILE A 213 -7.57 14.02 11.68
N HIS A 214 -6.86 13.25 12.49
CA HIS A 214 -5.94 12.21 12.04
C HIS A 214 -6.60 10.82 12.06
N GLY A 215 -7.44 10.58 13.07
CA GLY A 215 -8.12 9.29 13.28
C GLY A 215 -8.96 8.83 12.11
N THR A 216 -9.59 9.74 11.34
CA THR A 216 -10.34 9.34 10.14
C THR A 216 -9.46 8.62 9.12
N LEU A 217 -8.24 9.10 8.88
CA LEU A 217 -7.31 8.48 7.92
C LEU A 217 -6.70 7.20 8.50
N GLU A 218 -6.25 7.25 9.75
CA GLU A 218 -5.59 6.13 10.42
C GLU A 218 -6.52 4.93 10.59
N ILE A 219 -7.71 5.14 11.15
CA ILE A 219 -8.68 4.07 11.40
C ILE A 219 -9.15 3.46 10.08
N SER A 220 -9.40 4.28 9.07
CA SER A 220 -9.74 3.78 7.72
C SER A 220 -8.62 2.92 7.14
N ALA A 221 -7.36 3.33 7.31
CA ALA A 221 -6.22 2.57 6.84
C ALA A 221 -6.05 1.24 7.60
N ILE A 222 -6.26 1.21 8.92
CA ILE A 222 -6.25 -0.04 9.70
C ILE A 222 -7.36 -1.00 9.23
N VAL A 223 -8.56 -0.49 8.97
CA VAL A 223 -9.67 -1.30 8.42
C VAL A 223 -9.31 -1.88 7.05
N LEU A 224 -8.70 -1.08 6.17
CA LEU A 224 -8.24 -1.54 4.86
C LEU A 224 -7.08 -2.55 4.94
N ALA A 225 -6.18 -2.41 5.91
CA ALA A 225 -5.15 -3.40 6.20
C ALA A 225 -5.76 -4.72 6.72
N GLY A 226 -6.80 -4.63 7.54
CA GLY A 226 -7.65 -5.76 7.91
C GLY A 226 -8.26 -6.45 6.70
N ALA A 227 -8.85 -5.69 5.77
CA ALA A 227 -9.38 -6.22 4.52
C ALA A 227 -8.30 -6.90 3.68
N ALA A 228 -7.10 -6.34 3.60
CA ALA A 228 -5.95 -6.97 2.94
C ALA A 228 -5.60 -8.33 3.58
N GLY A 229 -5.65 -8.42 4.91
CA GLY A 229 -5.45 -9.67 5.62
C GLY A 229 -6.58 -10.69 5.38
N LEU A 230 -7.84 -10.24 5.31
CA LEU A 230 -8.97 -11.09 4.89
C LEU A 230 -8.79 -11.60 3.46
N ILE A 231 -8.28 -10.79 2.53
CA ILE A 231 -7.98 -11.22 1.15
C ILE A 231 -6.94 -12.35 1.16
N LEU A 232 -5.87 -12.19 1.95
CA LEU A 232 -4.82 -13.18 2.09
C LEU A 232 -5.34 -14.49 2.71
N GLY A 233 -6.03 -14.43 3.84
CA GLY A 233 -6.58 -15.62 4.49
C GLY A 233 -7.65 -16.33 3.66
N ASN A 234 -8.54 -15.57 3.02
CA ASN A 234 -9.57 -16.12 2.14
C ASN A 234 -8.96 -16.78 0.90
N SER A 235 -7.82 -16.30 0.41
CA SER A 235 -7.12 -16.92 -0.72
C SER A 235 -6.51 -18.29 -0.38
N LEU A 236 -6.18 -18.53 0.89
CA LEU A 236 -5.75 -19.84 1.40
C LEU A 236 -6.94 -20.80 1.58
N LEU A 237 -8.03 -20.32 2.17
CA LEU A 237 -9.22 -21.10 2.48
C LEU A 237 -10.04 -21.46 1.22
N PHE A 238 -10.19 -20.51 0.30
CA PHE A 238 -11.09 -20.61 -0.84
C PHE A 238 -10.35 -20.30 -2.15
N PRO A 239 -9.51 -21.22 -2.65
CA PRO A 239 -8.68 -20.99 -3.84
C PRO A 239 -9.47 -20.97 -5.17
N LYS A 240 -10.76 -21.29 -5.13
CA LYS A 240 -11.64 -21.41 -6.31
C LYS A 240 -11.03 -22.39 -7.32
N THR A 241 -10.79 -21.94 -8.56
CA THR A 241 -10.22 -22.73 -9.66
C THR A 241 -8.69 -22.75 -9.68
N TYR A 242 -8.02 -21.97 -8.81
CA TYR A 242 -6.57 -21.93 -8.73
C TYR A 242 -6.03 -23.03 -7.81
N THR A 243 -4.76 -23.40 -8.00
CA THR A 243 -4.04 -24.15 -6.96
C THR A 243 -3.91 -23.29 -5.70
N ARG A 244 -3.84 -23.90 -4.52
CA ARG A 244 -3.72 -23.16 -3.24
C ARG A 244 -2.57 -22.17 -3.26
N MET A 245 -1.39 -22.59 -3.73
CA MET A 245 -0.22 -21.72 -3.81
C MET A 245 -0.43 -20.55 -4.77
N ALA A 246 -1.02 -20.78 -5.95
CA ALA A 246 -1.30 -19.71 -6.90
C ALA A 246 -2.34 -18.71 -6.36
N SER A 247 -3.37 -19.21 -5.67
CA SER A 247 -4.38 -18.38 -5.01
C SER A 247 -3.75 -17.52 -3.92
N VAL A 248 -2.96 -18.11 -3.03
CA VAL A 248 -2.25 -17.39 -1.95
C VAL A 248 -1.31 -16.34 -2.52
N LEU A 249 -0.54 -16.66 -3.56
CA LEU A 249 0.34 -15.68 -4.20
C LEU A 249 -0.45 -14.50 -4.79
N LYS A 250 -1.64 -14.75 -5.37
CA LYS A 250 -2.52 -13.70 -5.88
C LYS A 250 -3.09 -12.84 -4.74
N GLY A 251 -3.60 -13.48 -3.68
CA GLY A 251 -4.12 -12.78 -2.50
C GLY A 251 -3.05 -11.96 -1.78
N ALA A 252 -1.84 -12.50 -1.65
CA ALA A 252 -0.69 -11.80 -1.08
C ALA A 252 -0.28 -10.58 -1.92
N LYS A 253 -0.25 -10.71 -3.26
CA LYS A 253 0.04 -9.57 -4.15
C LYS A 253 -1.00 -8.47 -4.03
N ASP A 254 -2.29 -8.81 -4.07
CA ASP A 254 -3.38 -7.84 -3.96
C ASP A 254 -3.37 -7.17 -2.57
N GLY A 255 -3.21 -7.95 -1.50
CA GLY A 255 -3.13 -7.43 -0.12
C GLY A 255 -1.89 -6.56 0.12
N LEU A 256 -0.72 -6.95 -0.38
CA LEU A 256 0.50 -6.16 -0.26
C LEU A 256 0.38 -4.83 -1.00
N LYS A 257 -0.26 -4.82 -2.17
CA LYS A 257 -0.58 -3.57 -2.88
C LYS A 257 -1.48 -2.67 -2.03
N ILE A 258 -2.49 -3.21 -1.35
CA ILE A 258 -3.29 -2.40 -0.41
C ILE A 258 -2.40 -1.78 0.66
N VAL A 259 -1.61 -2.59 1.39
CA VAL A 259 -0.80 -2.08 2.51
C VAL A 259 0.24 -1.05 2.06
N ILE A 260 0.93 -1.27 0.94
CA ILE A 260 1.85 -0.29 0.35
C ILE A 260 1.10 0.99 -0.03
N GLY A 261 -0.11 0.84 -0.57
CA GLY A 261 -1.03 1.93 -0.87
C GLY A 261 -1.46 2.74 0.35
N LEU A 262 -1.44 2.18 1.55
CA LEU A 262 -1.81 2.87 2.78
C LEU A 262 -0.66 3.70 3.38
N ILE A 263 0.60 3.44 3.00
CA ILE A 263 1.77 4.15 3.56
C ILE A 263 1.65 5.68 3.42
N PRO A 264 1.33 6.25 2.24
CA PRO A 264 1.13 7.69 2.13
C PRO A 264 -0.02 8.22 3.00
N ILE A 265 -1.08 7.43 3.21
CA ILE A 265 -2.20 7.80 4.07
C ILE A 265 -1.75 7.87 5.53
N PHE A 266 -0.98 6.88 6.01
CA PHE A 266 -0.43 6.90 7.37
C PHE A 266 0.55 8.04 7.60
N ILE A 267 1.36 8.40 6.59
CA ILE A 267 2.25 9.56 6.68
C ILE A 267 1.44 10.86 6.86
N VAL A 268 0.36 11.03 6.10
CA VAL A 268 -0.53 12.20 6.25
C VAL A 268 -1.25 12.18 7.59
N ALA A 269 -1.72 11.02 8.05
CA ALA A 269 -2.36 10.88 9.37
C ALA A 269 -1.39 11.23 10.51
N ALA A 270 -0.17 10.68 10.50
CA ALA A 270 0.85 10.99 11.48
C ALA A 270 1.25 12.47 11.45
N PHE A 271 1.26 13.10 10.27
CA PHE A 271 1.49 14.53 10.13
C PHE A 271 0.37 15.34 10.82
N PHE A 272 -0.89 14.99 10.58
CA PHE A 272 -2.01 15.63 11.27
C PHE A 272 -1.93 15.44 12.78
N GLU A 273 -1.60 14.24 13.26
CA GLU A 273 -1.46 14.01 14.69
C GLU A 273 -0.34 14.82 15.32
N SER A 274 0.80 14.91 14.62
CA SER A 274 2.01 15.47 15.19
C SER A 274 2.14 16.97 15.06
N PHE A 275 1.47 17.57 14.08
CA PHE A 275 1.57 19.00 13.82
C PHE A 275 0.23 19.73 13.94
N VAL A 276 -0.91 19.04 13.83
CA VAL A 276 -2.23 19.70 13.84
C VAL A 276 -2.99 19.41 15.14
N THR A 277 -3.11 18.16 15.57
CA THR A 277 -3.91 17.74 16.74
C THR A 277 -3.46 18.41 18.05
N ARG A 278 -2.18 18.81 18.14
CA ARG A 278 -1.63 19.53 19.31
C ARG A 278 -2.26 20.91 19.49
N HIS A 279 -2.76 21.52 18.42
CA HIS A 279 -3.46 22.80 18.44
C HIS A 279 -4.92 22.60 18.85
N THR A 280 -5.13 22.26 20.12
CA THR A 280 -6.46 21.96 20.69
C THR A 280 -7.44 23.14 20.67
N GLU A 281 -6.94 24.36 20.45
CA GLU A 281 -7.72 25.60 20.36
C GLU A 281 -8.03 26.03 18.90
N MET A 282 -7.77 25.14 17.94
CA MET A 282 -8.04 25.41 16.53
C MET A 282 -9.54 25.71 16.29
N PRO A 283 -9.89 26.67 15.42
CA PRO A 283 -11.28 26.98 15.13
C PRO A 283 -12.07 25.75 14.67
N VAL A 284 -13.28 25.56 15.22
CA VAL A 284 -14.14 24.40 14.94
C VAL A 284 -14.36 24.17 13.45
N TRP A 285 -14.52 25.24 12.67
CA TRP A 285 -14.72 25.13 11.22
C TRP A 285 -13.53 24.50 10.50
N LEU A 286 -12.30 24.74 10.97
CA LEU A 286 -11.08 24.19 10.39
C LEU A 286 -10.92 22.71 10.75
N SER A 287 -11.17 22.34 12.01
CA SER A 287 -11.22 20.93 12.43
C SER A 287 -12.26 20.14 11.64
N MET A 288 -13.46 20.70 11.51
CA MET A 288 -14.54 20.09 10.71
C MET A 288 -14.17 19.97 9.24
N PHE A 289 -13.49 20.97 8.65
CA PHE A 289 -13.04 20.91 7.27
C PHE A 289 -12.03 19.77 7.04
N ILE A 290 -11.03 19.62 7.92
CA ILE A 290 -10.03 18.55 7.79
C ILE A 290 -10.67 17.17 7.98
N LEU A 291 -11.56 17.04 8.97
CA LEU A 291 -12.30 15.80 9.24
C LEU A 291 -13.17 15.41 8.04
N LEU A 292 -14.03 16.33 7.57
CA LEU A 292 -14.95 16.06 6.47
C LEU A 292 -14.22 15.82 5.14
N SER A 293 -13.15 16.57 4.85
CA SER A 293 -12.34 16.34 3.64
C SER A 293 -11.62 15.00 3.68
N SER A 294 -11.08 14.59 4.83
CA SER A 294 -10.45 13.27 5.01
C SER A 294 -11.46 12.13 4.86
N ALA A 295 -12.65 12.27 5.47
CA ALA A 295 -13.73 11.30 5.34
C ALA A 295 -14.23 11.19 3.89
N ALA A 296 -14.46 12.34 3.25
CA ALA A 296 -14.86 12.39 1.85
C ALA A 296 -13.81 11.78 0.93
N PHE A 297 -12.51 12.03 1.19
CA PHE A 297 -11.41 11.43 0.46
C PHE A 297 -11.44 9.90 0.55
N ILE A 298 -11.54 9.32 1.76
CA ILE A 298 -11.59 7.87 1.93
C ILE A 298 -12.83 7.28 1.24
N ILE A 299 -14.01 7.86 1.46
CA ILE A 299 -15.27 7.38 0.87
C ILE A 299 -15.18 7.41 -0.65
N TRP A 300 -14.75 8.54 -1.21
CA TRP A 300 -14.59 8.70 -2.63
C TRP A 300 -13.55 7.73 -3.20
N TYR A 301 -12.36 7.66 -2.61
CA TYR A 301 -11.24 6.90 -3.15
C TYR A 301 -11.44 5.38 -3.08
N VAL A 302 -12.05 4.88 -2.00
CA VAL A 302 -12.24 3.44 -1.75
C VAL A 302 -13.51 2.90 -2.38
N PHE A 303 -14.62 3.67 -2.39
CA PHE A 303 -15.93 3.15 -2.81
C PHE A 303 -16.42 3.72 -4.14
N ILE A 304 -16.21 5.00 -4.41
CA ILE A 304 -16.82 5.67 -5.58
C ILE A 304 -15.88 5.66 -6.80
N TYR A 305 -14.63 6.08 -6.61
CA TYR A 305 -13.62 6.22 -7.64
C TYR A 305 -13.31 4.90 -8.38
N PRO A 306 -13.22 3.74 -7.72
CA PRO A 306 -12.99 2.47 -8.40
C PRO A 306 -14.07 2.11 -9.43
N ILE A 307 -15.35 2.38 -9.10
CA ILE A 307 -16.50 2.13 -9.99
C ILE A 307 -16.37 3.00 -11.24
N LYS A 308 -16.00 4.27 -11.07
CA LYS A 308 -15.80 5.21 -12.18
C LYS A 308 -14.67 4.76 -13.12
N ILE A 309 -13.54 4.29 -12.56
CA ILE A 309 -12.42 3.77 -13.36
C ILE A 309 -12.83 2.50 -14.11
N TYR A 310 -13.48 1.56 -13.42
CA TYR A 310 -13.91 0.30 -14.01
C TYR A 310 -14.83 0.53 -15.21
N ASN A 311 -15.84 1.39 -15.06
CA ASN A 311 -16.74 1.73 -16.16
C ASN A 311 -16.01 2.40 -17.32
N LYS A 312 -15.05 3.29 -17.04
CA LYS A 312 -14.25 3.93 -18.09
C LYS A 312 -13.38 2.92 -18.87
N GLN A 313 -12.81 1.92 -18.19
CA GLN A 313 -12.02 0.87 -18.84
C GLN A 313 -12.91 -0.09 -19.63
N ALA A 314 -14.11 -0.40 -19.14
CA ALA A 314 -15.07 -1.25 -19.84
C ALA A 314 -15.61 -0.62 -21.14
N ILE A 315 -15.61 0.71 -21.25
CA ILE A 315 -16.01 1.43 -22.48
C ILE A 315 -14.88 1.47 -23.51
N LEU A 316 -13.62 1.36 -23.07
CA LEU A 316 -12.43 1.46 -23.95
C LEU A 316 -11.96 0.12 -24.51
N ASN A 317 -12.49 -1.00 -24.01
CA ASN A 317 -12.20 -2.37 -24.45
C ASN A 317 -13.41 -2.96 -25.17
#